data_AF-A0A388PB63-F1
#
_entry.id   AF-A0A388PB63-F1
#
_cell.length_a   1.000
_cell.length_b   1.000
_cell.length_c   1.000
_cell.angle_alpha   90.00
_cell.angle_beta   90.00
_cell.angle_gamma   90.00
#
_symmetry.space_group_name_H-M   'P 1'
#
loop_
_entity.id
_entity.type
_entity.pdbx_description
1 polymer ?
#
loop_
_entity_poly.entity_id
_entity_poly.type
_entity_poly.pdbx_seq_one_letter_code
_entity_poly.pdbx_strand_id
1 'polypeptide(L)'
;MAKKKSLFKKLRKGSSSLVAEPEAPVDEAILEEIAHPKVQAPVTPIIVRKPYIAPKKTYPAVTDIEINKTDIFGAVDIAKQAAIEDAGKSDYVGDFYSVDSDEERIATYLFEAKLPGYVGWRWGVTVAKVDEVASQLFAM
;
A
#
# COMPACT_ATOMS: atom_id res chain seq x y z
N MET A 1 26.58 -13.34 -6.89
CA MET A 1 27.00 -11.96 -7.24
C MET A 1 27.21 -11.88 -8.76
N ALA A 2 26.38 -11.09 -9.47
CA ALA A 2 26.37 -11.05 -10.94
C ALA A 2 27.37 -10.01 -11.49
N LYS A 3 28.18 -10.43 -12.47
CA LYS A 3 29.28 -9.67 -13.07
C LYS A 3 28.78 -8.91 -14.31
N LYS A 4 28.52 -7.60 -14.20
CA LYS A 4 28.14 -6.75 -15.35
C LYS A 4 29.39 -6.41 -16.20
N LYS A 5 29.48 -6.96 -17.42
CA LYS A 5 30.51 -6.59 -18.41
C LYS A 5 30.08 -5.31 -19.13
N SER A 6 30.88 -4.24 -19.01
CA SER A 6 30.68 -2.96 -19.70
C SER A 6 30.96 -3.12 -21.21
N LEU A 7 29.95 -2.80 -22.04
CA LEU A 7 29.97 -2.95 -23.50
C LEU A 7 30.57 -1.75 -24.25
N PHE A 8 31.08 -0.73 -23.55
CA PHE A 8 31.41 0.58 -24.13
C PHE A 8 32.90 0.74 -24.51
N LYS A 9 33.55 -0.29 -25.07
CA LYS A 9 34.98 -0.21 -25.44
C LYS A 9 35.28 -0.31 -26.95
N LYS A 10 34.27 -0.35 -27.81
CA LYS A 10 34.48 -0.37 -29.26
C LYS A 10 33.82 0.82 -29.92
N LEU A 11 34.56 1.94 -29.99
CA LEU A 11 34.44 2.92 -31.07
C LEU A 11 35.51 4.02 -30.88
N ARG A 12 36.78 3.67 -31.11
CA ARG A 12 37.77 4.65 -31.56
C ARG A 12 38.94 3.93 -32.25
N LYS A 13 38.79 3.72 -33.54
CA LYS A 13 39.85 3.42 -34.52
C LYS A 13 39.29 3.99 -35.82
N GLY A 14 39.87 4.94 -36.52
CA GLY A 14 41.17 5.60 -36.45
C GLY A 14 41.39 6.07 -37.88
N SER A 15 41.51 7.37 -38.12
CA SER A 15 41.94 7.90 -39.42
C SER A 15 42.52 9.28 -39.21
N SER A 16 43.84 9.28 -39.05
CA SER A 16 44.69 10.42 -39.35
C SER A 16 44.54 10.74 -40.83
N SER A 17 44.15 11.97 -41.16
CA SER A 17 44.51 12.58 -42.44
C SER A 17 44.85 14.04 -42.20
N LEU A 18 46.13 14.35 -42.38
CA LEU A 18 46.65 15.70 -42.43
C LEU A 18 45.91 16.48 -43.52
N VAL A 19 45.24 17.56 -43.12
CA VAL A 19 44.74 18.58 -44.04
C VAL A 19 45.54 19.83 -43.72
N ALA A 20 46.32 20.27 -44.70
CA ALA A 20 47.07 21.51 -44.65
C ALA A 20 46.14 22.67 -44.26
N GLU A 21 46.51 23.44 -43.24
CA GLU A 21 45.84 24.69 -42.91
C GLU A 21 46.35 25.78 -43.87
N PRO A 22 45.51 26.34 -44.76
CA PRO A 22 45.79 27.67 -45.28
C PRO A 22 45.52 28.67 -44.15
N GLU A 23 46.46 29.57 -43.87
CA GLU A 23 46.23 30.68 -42.94
C GLU A 23 44.95 31.41 -43.35
N ALA A 24 43.90 31.25 -42.54
CA ALA A 24 42.70 32.06 -42.65
C ALA A 24 43.03 33.45 -42.12
N PRO A 25 42.72 34.53 -42.86
CA PRO A 25 42.91 35.88 -42.35
C PRO A 25 42.07 36.01 -41.08
N VAL A 26 42.71 36.43 -39.99
CA VAL A 26 42.02 36.73 -38.74
C VAL A 26 41.22 38.00 -38.98
N ASP A 27 39.98 37.85 -39.41
CA ASP A 27 39.06 38.96 -39.63
C ASP A 27 38.89 39.71 -38.31
N GLU A 28 39.38 40.96 -38.25
CA GLU A 28 39.34 41.84 -37.07
C GLU A 28 37.90 42.01 -36.52
N ALA A 29 36.89 41.85 -37.38
CA ALA A 29 35.48 41.84 -37.02
C ALA A 29 35.08 40.70 -36.04
N ILE A 30 35.73 39.54 -36.11
CA ILE A 30 35.48 38.42 -35.19
C ILE A 30 36.00 38.77 -33.78
N LEU A 31 37.11 39.52 -33.70
CA LEU A 31 37.67 39.95 -32.41
C LEU A 31 36.77 40.98 -31.69
N GLU A 32 36.08 41.85 -32.44
CA GLU A 32 35.11 42.80 -31.87
C GLU A 32 33.80 42.13 -31.42
N GLU A 33 33.35 41.08 -32.10
CA GLU A 33 32.17 40.32 -31.68
C GLU A 33 32.42 39.46 -30.42
N ILE A 34 33.64 38.93 -30.24
CA ILE A 34 34.01 38.19 -29.01
C ILE A 34 34.18 39.15 -27.81
N ALA A 35 34.57 40.41 -28.06
CA ALA A 35 34.75 41.43 -27.01
C ALA A 35 33.44 41.83 -26.30
N HIS A 36 32.29 41.56 -26.91
CA HIS A 36 30.97 41.75 -26.29
C HIS A 36 30.27 40.41 -26.09
N PRO A 37 30.69 39.60 -25.10
CA PRO A 37 29.97 38.38 -24.78
C PRO A 37 28.55 38.76 -24.38
N LYS A 38 27.57 38.37 -25.19
CA LYS A 38 26.15 38.53 -24.87
C LYS A 38 25.82 37.54 -23.76
N VAL A 39 26.19 37.88 -22.53
CA VAL A 39 25.92 37.07 -21.35
C VAL A 39 24.42 37.16 -21.06
N GLN A 40 23.66 36.24 -21.66
CA GLN A 40 22.29 36.00 -21.27
C GLN A 40 22.34 35.26 -19.94
N ALA A 41 22.00 35.97 -18.86
CA ALA A 41 21.94 35.39 -17.53
C ALA A 41 21.03 34.14 -17.56
N PRO A 42 21.44 33.03 -16.92
CA PRO A 42 20.61 31.83 -16.89
C PRO A 42 19.32 32.15 -16.14
N VAL A 43 18.19 32.09 -16.87
CA VAL A 43 16.87 32.30 -16.29
C VAL A 43 16.59 31.11 -15.37
N THR A 44 16.77 31.28 -14.07
CA THR A 44 16.46 30.22 -13.11
C THR A 44 14.95 30.01 -13.07
N PRO A 45 14.42 28.81 -13.36
CA PRO A 45 12.99 28.58 -13.27
C PRO A 45 12.55 28.66 -11.81
N ILE A 46 11.77 29.67 -11.46
CA ILE A 46 11.12 29.78 -10.16
C ILE A 46 9.99 28.74 -10.13
N ILE A 47 10.22 27.63 -9.44
CA ILE A 47 9.18 26.62 -9.19
C ILE A 47 8.30 27.13 -8.05
N VAL A 48 7.24 27.88 -8.38
CA VAL A 48 6.22 28.28 -7.40
C VAL A 48 5.34 27.07 -7.08
N ARG A 49 5.68 26.32 -6.02
CA ARG A 49 4.80 25.26 -5.50
C ARG A 49 3.71 25.90 -4.66
N LYS A 50 2.46 25.83 -5.11
CA LYS A 50 1.31 26.17 -4.25
C LYS A 50 1.33 25.24 -3.02
N PRO A 51 1.13 25.75 -1.80
CA PRO A 51 1.10 24.90 -0.61
C PRO A 51 -0.05 23.91 -0.73
N TYR A 52 0.21 22.65 -0.37
CA TYR A 52 -0.84 21.64 -0.30
C TYR A 52 -1.83 22.02 0.80
N ILE A 53 -3.11 22.17 0.43
CA ILE A 53 -4.22 22.38 1.36
C ILE A 53 -4.90 21.03 1.52
N ALA A 54 -4.73 20.39 2.69
CA ALA A 54 -5.39 19.13 2.98
C ALA A 54 -6.92 19.34 2.99
N PRO A 55 -7.70 18.51 2.28
CA PRO A 55 -9.15 18.54 2.41
C PRO A 55 -9.54 18.20 3.85
N LYS A 56 -10.68 18.75 4.32
CA LYS A 56 -11.22 18.37 5.63
C LYS A 56 -11.43 16.85 5.65
N LYS A 57 -10.98 16.20 6.71
CA LYS A 57 -11.19 14.76 6.90
C LYS A 57 -12.69 14.53 7.07
N THR A 58 -13.31 13.92 6.07
CA THR A 58 -14.69 13.45 6.17
C THR A 58 -14.63 11.99 6.58
N TYR A 59 -14.92 11.71 7.83
CA TYR A 59 -15.12 10.34 8.29
C TYR A 59 -16.55 9.92 7.91
N PRO A 60 -16.79 8.66 7.52
CA PRO A 60 -18.16 8.18 7.40
C PRO A 60 -18.88 8.42 8.74
N ALA A 61 -20.16 8.79 8.66
CA ALA A 61 -20.97 8.97 9.86
C ALA A 61 -20.92 7.67 10.68
N VAL A 62 -20.71 7.80 11.99
CA VAL A 62 -20.83 6.66 12.91
C VAL A 62 -22.30 6.26 12.87
N THR A 63 -22.59 5.10 12.28
CA THR A 63 -23.93 4.52 12.28
C THR A 63 -24.16 3.80 13.60
N ASP A 64 -25.29 4.06 14.24
CA ASP A 64 -25.75 3.25 15.37
C ASP A 64 -26.24 1.91 14.84
N ILE A 65 -25.46 0.86 15.08
CA ILE A 65 -25.77 -0.52 14.65
C ILE A 65 -26.50 -1.19 15.83
N GLU A 66 -27.67 -1.76 15.58
CA GLU A 66 -28.39 -2.53 16.61
C GLU A 66 -27.58 -3.79 16.97
N ILE A 67 -27.20 -3.91 18.24
CA ILE A 67 -26.35 -5.00 18.74
C ILE A 67 -27.26 -6.16 19.17
N ASN A 68 -27.29 -7.24 18.40
CA ASN A 68 -27.98 -8.46 18.80
C ASN A 68 -27.07 -9.28 19.73
N LYS A 69 -27.52 -9.52 20.97
CA LYS A 69 -26.83 -10.36 21.96
C LYS A 69 -27.53 -11.68 22.25
N THR A 70 -28.52 -12.02 21.44
CA THR A 70 -29.27 -13.27 21.57
C THR A 70 -28.40 -14.41 21.07
N ASP A 71 -28.16 -15.39 21.92
CA ASP A 71 -27.46 -16.60 21.53
C ASP A 71 -28.41 -17.53 20.77
N ILE A 72 -28.31 -17.52 19.44
CA ILE A 72 -29.23 -18.22 18.54
C ILE A 72 -29.01 -19.74 18.62
N PHE A 73 -27.77 -20.19 18.82
CA PHE A 73 -27.41 -21.61 18.80
C PHE A 73 -26.88 -22.17 20.12
N GLY A 74 -26.78 -21.35 21.18
CA GLY A 74 -26.12 -21.79 22.42
C GLY A 74 -24.61 -21.94 22.24
N ALA A 75 -24.00 -21.24 21.28
CA ALA A 75 -22.66 -21.53 20.77
C ALA A 75 -21.61 -20.47 21.14
N VAL A 76 -21.96 -19.50 22.01
CA VAL A 76 -21.04 -18.42 22.43
C VAL A 76 -19.74 -18.98 23.01
N ASP A 77 -19.83 -19.98 23.90
CA ASP A 77 -18.65 -20.54 24.56
C ASP A 77 -17.72 -21.26 23.59
N ILE A 78 -18.30 -22.05 22.68
CA ILE A 78 -17.56 -22.77 21.62
C ILE A 78 -16.89 -21.76 20.70
N ALA A 79 -17.62 -20.72 20.29
CA ALA A 79 -17.09 -19.67 19.44
C ALA A 79 -15.96 -18.89 20.14
N LYS A 80 -16.10 -18.61 21.44
CA LYS A 80 -15.06 -17.95 22.22
C LYS A 80 -13.81 -18.81 22.35
N GLN A 81 -13.96 -20.11 22.60
CA GLN A 81 -12.81 -21.03 22.63
C GLN A 81 -12.07 -21.05 21.30
N ALA A 82 -12.78 -21.18 20.17
CA ALA A 82 -12.16 -21.17 18.84
C ALA A 82 -11.38 -19.86 18.59
N ALA A 83 -11.92 -18.71 18.99
CA ALA A 83 -11.21 -17.44 18.89
C ALA A 83 -9.94 -17.42 19.77
N ILE A 84 -10.00 -17.98 20.99
CA ILE A 84 -8.85 -18.04 21.90
C ILE A 84 -7.75 -18.96 21.36
N GLU A 85 -8.13 -20.09 20.76
CA GLU A 85 -7.20 -21.03 20.12
C GLU A 85 -6.42 -20.36 18.98
N ASP A 86 -7.10 -19.61 18.12
CA ASP A 86 -6.46 -18.89 17.01
C ASP A 86 -5.66 -17.67 17.49
N ALA A 87 -6.17 -16.95 18.48
CA ALA A 87 -5.45 -15.82 19.09
C ALA A 87 -4.17 -16.25 19.84
N GLY A 88 -4.09 -17.51 20.27
CA GLY A 88 -2.96 -18.10 21.01
C GLY A 88 -2.87 -17.69 22.49
N LYS A 89 -3.60 -16.65 22.93
CA LYS A 89 -3.77 -16.30 24.34
C LYS A 89 -5.19 -15.81 24.59
N SER A 90 -5.74 -16.17 25.75
CA SER A 90 -7.07 -15.73 26.19
C SER A 90 -7.19 -14.21 26.29
N ASP A 91 -6.11 -13.53 26.71
CA ASP A 91 -6.11 -12.09 26.95
C ASP A 91 -6.35 -11.25 25.68
N TYR A 92 -6.20 -11.87 24.51
CA TYR A 92 -6.37 -11.24 23.22
C TYR A 92 -7.79 -11.29 22.68
N VAL A 93 -8.64 -12.13 23.29
CA VAL A 93 -10.07 -12.23 23.00
C VAL A 93 -10.83 -11.59 24.15
N GLY A 94 -11.59 -10.56 23.82
CA GLY A 94 -12.33 -9.76 24.78
C GLY A 94 -13.73 -10.28 25.05
N ASP A 95 -14.60 -9.33 25.36
CA ASP A 95 -15.97 -9.60 25.75
C ASP A 95 -16.84 -9.87 24.51
N PHE A 96 -17.93 -10.61 24.73
CA PHE A 96 -18.90 -10.88 23.66
C PHE A 96 -19.57 -9.58 23.23
N TYR A 97 -19.49 -9.29 21.93
CA TYR A 97 -19.97 -8.04 21.35
C TYR A 97 -21.38 -8.21 20.79
N SER A 98 -21.55 -9.06 19.78
CA SER A 98 -22.83 -9.35 19.13
C SER A 98 -22.81 -10.68 18.40
N VAL A 99 -23.99 -11.16 18.05
CA VAL A 99 -24.20 -12.21 17.05
C VAL A 99 -24.85 -11.59 15.84
N ASP A 100 -24.33 -11.93 14.66
CA ASP A 100 -24.97 -11.64 13.38
C ASP A 100 -25.46 -12.94 12.75
N SER A 101 -26.66 -12.93 12.19
CA SER A 101 -27.24 -14.10 11.54
C SER A 101 -27.83 -13.69 10.20
N ASP A 102 -27.09 -14.01 9.14
CA ASP A 102 -27.57 -13.82 7.77
C ASP A 102 -28.58 -14.91 7.36
N GLU A 103 -28.50 -16.11 7.96
CA GLU A 103 -29.29 -17.28 7.58
C GLU A 103 -29.76 -18.09 8.79
N GLU A 104 -30.81 -18.89 8.63
CA GLU A 104 -31.40 -19.70 9.71
C GLU A 104 -30.44 -20.75 10.31
N ARG A 105 -29.35 -21.08 9.59
CA ARG A 105 -28.38 -22.12 9.99
C ARG A 105 -26.98 -21.58 10.25
N ILE A 106 -26.72 -20.30 10.02
CA ILE A 106 -25.38 -19.71 10.11
C ILE A 106 -25.45 -18.48 11.03
N ALA A 107 -24.59 -18.46 12.05
CA ALA A 107 -24.47 -17.33 12.95
C ALA A 107 -22.99 -16.99 13.15
N THR A 108 -22.67 -15.71 13.11
CA THR A 108 -21.33 -15.17 13.33
C THR A 108 -21.28 -14.49 14.69
N TYR A 109 -20.50 -15.05 15.61
CA TYR A 109 -20.28 -14.52 16.95
C TYR A 109 -19.09 -13.56 16.92
N LEU A 110 -19.31 -12.34 17.38
CA LEU A 110 -18.31 -11.29 17.43
C LEU A 110 -17.81 -11.08 18.87
N PHE A 111 -16.49 -11.04 19.04
CA PHE A 111 -15.83 -10.72 20.30
C PHE A 111 -14.86 -9.56 20.11
N GLU A 112 -14.66 -8.73 21.14
CA GLU A 112 -13.69 -7.64 21.04
C GLU A 112 -12.26 -8.17 20.86
N ALA A 113 -11.46 -7.54 19.99
CA ALA A 113 -10.04 -7.85 19.88
C ALA A 113 -9.23 -7.02 20.89
N LYS A 114 -8.54 -7.69 21.81
CA LYS A 114 -7.63 -7.07 22.79
C LYS A 114 -6.15 -7.17 22.36
N LEU A 115 -5.88 -7.56 21.11
CA LEU A 115 -4.52 -7.66 20.56
C LEU A 115 -3.92 -6.25 20.39
N PRO A 116 -2.69 -5.99 20.86
CA PRO A 116 -1.98 -4.74 20.58
C PRO A 116 -1.86 -4.52 19.07
N GLY A 117 -2.32 -3.37 18.59
CA GLY A 117 -2.34 -3.02 17.15
C GLY A 117 -3.67 -3.30 16.44
N TYR A 118 -4.60 -4.03 17.07
CA TYR A 118 -5.93 -4.34 16.53
C TYR A 118 -7.04 -3.67 17.34
N VAL A 119 -6.76 -2.51 17.91
CA VAL A 119 -7.74 -1.75 18.69
C VAL A 119 -8.92 -1.37 17.79
N GLY A 120 -10.14 -1.69 18.24
CA GLY A 120 -11.38 -1.47 17.49
C GLY A 120 -11.75 -2.61 16.54
N TRP A 121 -10.90 -3.64 16.41
CA TRP A 121 -11.24 -4.85 15.65
C TRP A 121 -12.05 -5.82 16.50
N ARG A 122 -12.66 -6.79 15.82
CA ARG A 122 -13.42 -7.87 16.44
C ARG A 122 -12.98 -9.21 15.86
N TRP A 123 -12.94 -10.23 16.72
CA TRP A 123 -12.88 -11.62 16.32
C TRP A 123 -14.26 -12.03 15.82
N GLY A 124 -14.34 -12.60 14.62
CA GLY A 124 -15.57 -13.15 14.08
C GLY A 124 -15.46 -14.66 13.94
N VAL A 125 -16.33 -15.39 14.64
CA VAL A 125 -16.40 -16.84 14.57
C VAL A 125 -17.75 -17.26 14.04
N THR A 126 -17.76 -17.82 12.84
CA THR A 126 -18.97 -18.30 12.17
C THR A 126 -19.23 -19.75 12.53
N VAL A 127 -20.42 -20.01 13.06
CA VAL A 127 -20.91 -21.34 13.43
C VAL A 127 -22.03 -21.72 12.47
N ALA A 128 -21.89 -22.88 11.82
CA ALA A 128 -22.91 -23.46 10.96
C ALA A 128 -23.55 -24.66 11.67
N LYS A 129 -24.88 -24.64 11.79
CA LYS A 129 -25.65 -25.77 12.30
C LYS A 129 -25.92 -26.77 11.16
N VAL A 130 -25.43 -27.99 11.35
CA VAL A 130 -25.64 -29.11 10.43
C VAL A 130 -26.86 -29.91 10.91
N ASP A 131 -27.81 -30.18 10.02
CA ASP A 131 -28.93 -31.11 10.27
C ASP A 131 -28.50 -32.57 10.05
N GLU A 132 -29.25 -33.52 10.62
CA GLU A 132 -28.91 -34.95 10.55
C GLU A 132 -28.76 -35.46 9.10
N VAL A 133 -29.57 -34.93 8.18
CA VAL A 133 -29.51 -35.28 6.75
C VAL A 133 -28.19 -34.84 6.12
N ALA A 134 -27.70 -33.64 6.45
CA ALA A 134 -26.42 -33.16 5.96
C ALA A 134 -25.23 -33.87 6.64
N SER A 135 -25.35 -34.23 7.92
CA SER A 135 -24.33 -34.98 8.65
C SER A 135 -24.04 -36.35 8.01
N GLN A 136 -25.07 -37.05 7.53
CA GLN A 136 -24.91 -38.33 6.83
C GLN A 136 -24.17 -38.22 5.49
N LEU A 137 -24.21 -37.06 4.83
CA LEU A 137 -23.48 -36.83 3.56
C LEU A 137 -22.00 -36.55 3.76
N PHE A 138 -21.60 -35.99 4.91
CA PHE A 138 -20.18 -35.73 5.21
C PHE A 138 -19.46 -36.92 5.87
N ALA A 139 -20.21 -37.91 6.36
CA ALA A 139 -19.68 -39.10 7.03
C ALA A 139 -19.46 -40.30 6.09
N MET A 140 -19.67 -40.14 4.78
CA MET A 140 -19.48 -41.18 3.75
C MET A 140 -18.29 -40.85 2.85
#